data_AF-A0A087XXY4-F1
#
_entry.id   AF-A0A087XXY4-F1
#
_cell.length_a   1.000
_cell.length_b   1.000
_cell.length_c   1.000
_cell.angle_alpha   90.00
_cell.angle_beta   90.00
_cell.angle_gamma   90.00
#
_symmetry.space_group_name_H-M   'P 1'
#
loop_
_entity.id
_entity.type
_entity.pdbx_description
1 polymer ?
#
loop_
_entity_poly.entity_id
_entity_poly.type
_entity_poly.pdbx_seq_one_letter_code
_entity_poly.pdbx_strand_id
1 'polypeptide(L)'
;VWDSPAGFSSCAALMLMLMLLNWRTSTGLPLPLPPPSANSAQCASLFRSLLRSVTDVLKSEDLCFSLIKSSEMPMRSSETVWACTPASAQNSSCAMLTNSSFSENECVMNIMRDLAYYQTAIDTYLQSPLHKPEKEKTLLGPTLGVIQDLRKNCSLVETGEHNSFEDAPGRWESDSFKNRQKMCKMMRGFHVRAITINRAVGYISSGDHRK
;
A
#
# COMPACT_ATOMS: atom_id res chain seq x y z
N VAL A 1 -46.73 0.10 -48.42
CA VAL A 1 -45.41 0.57 -48.91
C VAL A 1 -44.85 1.46 -47.81
N TRP A 2 -44.31 0.86 -46.75
CA TRP A 2 -42.87 0.65 -46.45
C TRP A 2 -42.13 1.94 -46.06
N ASP A 3 -41.74 1.98 -44.77
CA ASP A 3 -40.55 2.57 -44.10
C ASP A 3 -40.24 4.08 -44.23
N SER A 4 -39.88 4.81 -43.16
CA SER A 4 -38.77 4.51 -42.23
C SER A 4 -38.83 5.29 -40.90
N PRO A 5 -38.34 4.73 -39.78
CA PRO A 5 -38.06 5.45 -38.54
C PRO A 5 -36.56 5.78 -38.44
N ALA A 6 -36.12 6.91 -38.99
CA ALA A 6 -34.68 7.25 -39.07
C ALA A 6 -34.11 8.02 -37.86
N GLY A 7 -34.88 8.25 -36.80
CA GLY A 7 -34.46 9.12 -35.68
C GLY A 7 -33.81 8.41 -34.49
N PHE A 8 -34.21 7.17 -34.18
CA PHE A 8 -33.83 6.51 -32.92
C PHE A 8 -32.55 5.68 -33.00
N SER A 9 -32.17 5.23 -34.21
CA SER A 9 -30.97 4.40 -34.41
C SER A 9 -29.66 5.18 -34.23
N SER A 10 -29.68 6.50 -34.45
CA SER A 10 -28.48 7.34 -34.43
C SER A 10 -27.96 7.55 -32.99
N CYS A 11 -28.84 7.82 -32.03
CA CYS A 11 -28.45 7.99 -30.62
C CYS A 11 -27.97 6.69 -29.99
N ALA A 12 -28.61 5.55 -30.29
CA ALA A 12 -28.19 4.25 -29.78
C ALA A 12 -26.81 3.85 -30.32
N ALA A 13 -26.53 4.12 -31.60
CA ALA A 13 -25.22 3.89 -32.19
C ALA A 13 -24.14 4.83 -31.61
N LEU A 14 -24.47 6.10 -31.35
CA LEU A 14 -23.55 7.05 -30.72
C LEU A 14 -23.20 6.65 -29.27
N MET A 15 -24.20 6.18 -28.51
CA MET A 15 -24.01 5.70 -27.14
C MET A 15 -23.21 4.40 -27.11
N LEU A 16 -23.44 3.48 -28.06
CA LEU A 16 -22.62 2.27 -28.20
C LEU A 16 -21.16 2.61 -28.53
N MET A 17 -20.93 3.57 -29.44
CA MET A 17 -19.58 4.04 -29.79
C MET A 17 -18.88 4.69 -28.60
N LEU A 18 -19.57 5.49 -27.79
CA LEU A 18 -19.03 6.08 -26.56
C LEU A 18 -18.67 5.02 -25.51
N MET A 19 -19.46 3.95 -25.37
CA MET A 19 -19.15 2.86 -24.45
C MET A 19 -17.95 2.02 -24.94
N LEU A 20 -17.80 1.83 -26.26
CA LEU A 20 -16.65 1.15 -26.87
C LEU A 20 -15.35 1.99 -26.79
N LEU A 21 -15.45 3.32 -26.91
CA LEU A 21 -14.32 4.25 -26.77
C LEU A 21 -13.80 4.34 -25.32
N ASN A 22 -14.66 4.06 -24.35
CA ASN A 22 -14.32 4.03 -22.92
C ASN A 22 -13.90 2.63 -22.41
N TRP A 23 -13.77 1.63 -23.29
CA TRP A 23 -13.12 0.34 -22.97
C TRP A 23 -11.58 0.47 -22.85
N ARG A 24 -11.09 1.61 -22.35
CA ARG A 24 -9.73 1.66 -21.80
C ARG A 24 -9.82 0.89 -20.50
N THR A 25 -9.69 -0.43 -20.56
CA THR A 25 -9.30 -1.19 -19.38
C THR A 25 -8.04 -0.51 -18.87
N SER A 26 -8.12 0.13 -17.70
CA SER A 26 -6.94 0.55 -16.95
C SER A 26 -6.26 -0.74 -16.48
N THR A 27 -5.67 -1.48 -17.41
CA THR A 27 -4.78 -2.59 -17.12
C THR A 27 -3.52 -1.93 -16.58
N GLY A 28 -3.33 -2.01 -15.27
CA GLY A 28 -2.00 -1.87 -14.69
C GLY A 28 -1.15 -3.02 -15.23
N LEU A 29 -0.59 -2.84 -16.43
CA LEU A 29 0.37 -3.77 -17.00
C LEU A 29 1.58 -3.79 -16.06
N PRO A 30 2.12 -4.97 -15.72
CA PRO A 30 3.43 -5.03 -15.07
C PRO A 30 4.42 -4.31 -15.99
N LEU A 31 5.04 -3.25 -15.46
CA LEU A 31 6.07 -2.50 -16.19
C LEU A 31 7.17 -3.48 -16.60
N PRO A 32 7.65 -3.44 -17.87
CA PRO A 32 8.81 -4.20 -18.28
C PRO A 32 9.99 -3.83 -17.39
N LEU A 33 10.47 -4.80 -16.61
CA LEU A 33 11.61 -4.63 -15.71
C LEU A 33 12.90 -4.80 -16.51
N PRO A 34 13.85 -3.84 -16.44
CA PRO A 34 15.26 -4.14 -16.70
C PRO A 34 15.74 -5.28 -15.78
N PRO A 35 16.75 -6.09 -16.16
CA PRO A 35 17.30 -7.11 -15.28
C PRO A 35 17.74 -6.46 -13.96
N PRO A 36 17.07 -6.77 -12.85
CA PRO A 36 17.38 -6.15 -11.57
C PRO A 36 18.73 -6.68 -11.07
N SER A 37 19.46 -5.88 -10.30
CA SER A 37 20.51 -6.46 -9.44
C SER A 37 19.89 -7.51 -8.53
N ALA A 38 20.62 -8.57 -8.15
CA ALA A 38 20.09 -9.65 -7.31
C ALA A 38 19.39 -9.14 -6.04
N ASN A 39 19.94 -8.08 -5.43
CA ASN A 39 19.37 -7.41 -4.25
C ASN A 39 18.04 -6.72 -4.56
N SER A 40 17.93 -6.02 -5.69
CA SER A 40 16.68 -5.34 -6.08
C SER A 40 15.53 -6.34 -6.41
N ALA A 41 15.85 -7.49 -7.01
CA ALA A 41 14.88 -8.56 -7.24
C ALA A 41 14.40 -9.19 -5.91
N GLN A 42 15.31 -9.42 -4.98
CA GLN A 42 14.99 -9.92 -3.64
C GLN A 42 14.06 -8.96 -2.89
N CYS A 43 14.37 -7.65 -2.91
CA CYS A 43 13.54 -6.64 -2.27
C CYS A 43 12.15 -6.53 -2.89
N ALA A 44 12.05 -6.53 -4.22
CA ALA A 44 10.75 -6.57 -4.89
C ALA A 44 9.92 -7.81 -4.49
N SER A 45 10.57 -8.97 -4.30
CA SER A 45 9.91 -10.17 -3.79
C SER A 45 9.39 -9.99 -2.36
N LEU A 46 10.22 -9.45 -1.46
CA LEU A 46 9.84 -9.20 -0.07
C LEU A 46 8.68 -8.20 0.04
N PHE A 47 8.66 -7.13 -0.76
CA PHE A 47 7.54 -6.18 -0.78
C PHE A 47 6.23 -6.82 -1.27
N ARG A 48 6.29 -7.74 -2.24
CA ARG A 48 5.11 -8.52 -2.64
C ARG A 48 4.65 -9.46 -1.54
N SER A 49 5.60 -10.11 -0.85
CA SER A 49 5.28 -10.94 0.32
C SER A 49 4.61 -10.13 1.41
N LEU A 50 5.06 -8.89 1.67
CA LEU A 50 4.44 -8.00 2.64
C LEU A 50 2.97 -7.75 2.31
N LEU A 51 2.67 -7.39 1.05
CA LEU A 51 1.29 -7.16 0.62
C LEU A 51 0.43 -8.40 0.81
N ARG A 52 0.94 -9.59 0.49
CA ARG A 52 0.23 -10.86 0.72
C ARG A 52 -0.03 -11.10 2.20
N SER A 53 1.00 -11.03 3.05
CA SER A 53 0.87 -11.25 4.49
C SER A 53 -0.13 -10.30 5.14
N VAL A 54 -0.09 -9.01 4.80
CA VAL A 54 -1.06 -8.02 5.30
C VAL A 54 -2.48 -8.32 4.80
N THR A 55 -2.62 -8.76 3.55
CA THR A 55 -3.92 -9.16 2.99
C THR A 55 -4.50 -10.37 3.72
N ASP A 56 -3.67 -11.35 4.06
CA ASP A 56 -4.09 -12.56 4.77
C ASP A 56 -4.52 -12.24 6.21
N VAL A 57 -3.83 -11.30 6.88
CA VAL A 57 -4.26 -10.76 8.18
C VAL A 57 -5.67 -10.16 8.09
N LEU A 58 -5.98 -9.39 7.03
CA LEU A 58 -7.28 -8.75 6.86
C LEU A 58 -8.41 -9.71 6.49
N LYS A 59 -8.10 -10.85 5.86
CA LYS A 59 -9.06 -11.92 5.57
C LYS A 59 -9.40 -12.74 6.80
N SER A 60 -8.53 -12.75 7.80
CA SER A 60 -8.72 -13.57 9.01
C SER A 60 -9.84 -13.05 9.88
N GLU A 61 -10.64 -13.98 10.37
CA GLU A 61 -11.68 -13.68 11.35
C GLU A 61 -11.13 -13.41 12.76
N ASP A 62 -9.91 -13.86 13.03
CA ASP A 62 -9.37 -13.80 14.38
C ASP A 62 -8.88 -12.40 14.75
N LEU A 63 -8.59 -11.52 13.79
CA LEU A 63 -8.20 -10.12 14.06
C LEU A 63 -9.29 -9.09 13.71
N CYS A 64 -9.95 -9.23 12.55
CA CYS A 64 -10.78 -8.16 11.98
C CYS A 64 -12.28 -8.47 11.84
N PHE A 65 -12.71 -9.72 12.03
CA PHE A 65 -14.13 -10.08 11.91
C PHE A 65 -14.95 -9.50 13.07
N SER A 66 -16.20 -9.16 12.76
CA SER A 66 -17.19 -8.42 13.56
C SER A 66 -16.82 -6.97 13.97
N LEU A 67 -15.59 -6.50 13.71
CA LEU A 67 -15.13 -5.13 13.99
C LEU A 67 -15.47 -4.11 12.87
N ILE A 68 -16.39 -4.47 11.97
CA ILE A 68 -16.63 -3.87 10.65
C ILE A 68 -17.52 -2.61 10.68
N LYS A 69 -17.40 -1.75 11.70
CA LYS A 69 -18.13 -0.46 11.71
C LYS A 69 -17.27 0.77 11.52
N SER A 70 -15.94 0.62 11.54
CA SER A 70 -15.04 1.77 11.41
C SER A 70 -14.40 1.83 10.03
N SER A 71 -14.57 2.97 9.37
CA SER A 71 -13.86 3.38 8.14
C SER A 71 -12.48 3.97 8.43
N GLU A 72 -12.12 4.13 9.71
CA GLU A 72 -10.82 4.69 10.09
C GLU A 72 -9.68 3.72 9.75
N MET A 73 -8.69 4.25 9.06
CA MET A 73 -7.48 3.55 8.66
C MET A 73 -6.28 4.43 9.06
N PRO A 74 -5.90 4.43 10.35
CA PRO A 74 -4.77 5.23 10.80
C PRO A 74 -3.51 4.78 10.05
N MET A 75 -2.80 5.76 9.52
CA MET A 75 -1.51 5.61 8.86
C MET A 75 -0.51 6.54 9.54
N ARG A 76 0.79 6.24 9.46
CA ARG A 76 1.86 7.08 10.02
C ARG A 76 1.76 8.54 9.55
N SER A 77 1.88 8.76 8.24
CA SER A 77 1.80 10.09 7.63
C SER A 77 1.33 9.99 6.18
N SER A 78 1.01 11.13 5.55
CA SER A 78 0.76 11.20 4.11
C SER A 78 2.05 11.32 3.29
N GLU A 79 3.21 11.52 3.92
CA GLU A 79 4.50 11.80 3.27
C GLU A 79 4.90 10.73 2.27
N THR A 80 4.69 9.44 2.59
CA THR A 80 4.99 8.36 1.65
C THR A 80 4.13 8.42 0.39
N VAL A 81 2.90 8.93 0.48
CA VAL A 81 2.09 9.16 -0.74
C VAL A 81 2.75 10.26 -1.56
N TRP A 82 3.08 11.39 -0.92
CA TRP A 82 3.67 12.55 -1.58
C TRP A 82 5.03 12.24 -2.22
N ALA A 83 5.97 11.71 -1.44
CA ALA A 83 7.32 11.42 -1.88
C ALA A 83 7.39 10.33 -2.97
N CYS A 84 6.45 9.38 -2.96
CA CYS A 84 6.40 8.29 -3.93
C CYS A 84 5.43 8.54 -5.10
N THR A 85 4.81 9.71 -5.18
CA THR A 85 3.98 10.08 -6.34
C THR A 85 4.92 10.40 -7.51
N PRO A 86 4.76 9.74 -8.68
CA PRO A 86 5.51 10.09 -9.87
C PRO A 86 5.30 11.57 -10.24
N ALA A 87 6.34 12.23 -10.74
CA ALA A 87 6.21 13.58 -11.28
C ALA A 87 5.13 13.57 -12.37
N SER A 88 4.13 14.44 -12.27
CA SER A 88 2.98 14.43 -13.17
C SER A 88 3.43 14.67 -14.61
N ALA A 89 3.22 13.71 -15.50
CA ALA A 89 2.98 14.04 -16.90
C ALA A 89 1.69 14.88 -16.92
N GLN A 90 1.69 16.02 -17.63
CA GLN A 90 0.70 17.11 -17.54
C GLN A 90 -0.80 16.73 -17.74
N ASN A 91 -1.16 15.45 -17.89
CA ASN A 91 -2.44 14.99 -18.43
C ASN A 91 -3.22 14.00 -17.53
N SER A 92 -2.90 13.84 -16.24
CA SER A 92 -3.71 12.97 -15.37
C SER A 92 -4.52 13.77 -14.33
N SER A 93 -5.85 13.75 -14.47
CA SER A 93 -6.79 14.48 -13.59
C SER A 93 -6.87 13.94 -12.15
N CYS A 94 -6.22 12.80 -11.88
CA CYS A 94 -6.22 12.13 -10.56
C CYS A 94 -4.92 12.33 -9.78
N ALA A 95 -3.88 12.91 -10.38
CA ALA A 95 -2.64 13.22 -9.68
C ALA A 95 -2.75 14.62 -9.07
N MET A 96 -2.54 14.73 -7.76
CA MET A 96 -2.25 16.03 -7.17
C MET A 96 -1.01 16.58 -7.87
N LEU A 97 -1.12 17.79 -8.41
CA LEU A 97 -0.01 18.50 -9.05
C LEU A 97 1.08 18.76 -8.01
N THR A 98 2.07 17.88 -7.96
CA THR A 98 3.30 18.13 -7.20
C THR A 98 4.27 18.85 -8.12
N ASN A 99 4.59 20.11 -7.80
CA ASN A 99 5.57 20.91 -8.55
C ASN A 99 7.02 20.45 -8.34
N SER A 100 7.25 19.40 -7.54
CA SER A 100 8.56 18.82 -7.26
C SER A 100 8.86 17.64 -8.20
N SER A 101 10.14 17.48 -8.56
CA SER A 101 10.62 16.27 -9.21
C SER A 101 10.54 15.06 -8.28
N PHE A 102 10.39 13.86 -8.87
CA PHE A 102 10.40 12.62 -8.10
C PHE A 102 11.80 12.36 -7.50
N SER A 103 11.84 12.04 -6.21
CA SER A 103 13.07 11.68 -5.50
C SER A 103 13.02 10.23 -5.05
N GLU A 104 13.82 9.35 -5.70
CA GLU A 104 13.92 7.93 -5.35
C GLU A 104 14.30 7.76 -3.86
N ASN A 105 15.28 8.53 -3.40
CA ASN A 105 15.76 8.48 -2.01
C ASN A 105 14.67 8.89 -1.00
N GLU A 106 13.95 9.98 -1.27
CA GLU A 106 12.89 10.45 -0.38
C GLU A 106 11.72 9.48 -0.31
N CYS A 107 11.35 8.89 -1.45
CA CYS A 107 10.34 7.83 -1.50
C CYS A 107 10.77 6.63 -0.65
N VAL A 108 11.96 6.06 -0.90
CA VAL A 108 12.46 4.89 -0.17
C VAL A 108 12.59 5.17 1.32
N MET A 109 13.09 6.35 1.72
CA MET A 109 13.21 6.74 3.11
C MET A 109 11.84 6.76 3.82
N ASN A 110 10.82 7.33 3.20
CA ASN A 110 9.47 7.35 3.76
C ASN A 110 8.83 5.97 3.82
N ILE A 111 9.10 5.10 2.83
CA ILE A 111 8.74 3.67 2.89
C ILE A 111 9.36 3.00 4.12
N MET A 112 10.66 3.21 4.38
CA MET A 112 11.34 2.61 5.52
C MET A 112 10.80 3.11 6.87
N ARG A 113 10.41 4.39 6.95
CA ARG A 113 9.74 4.93 8.15
C ARG A 113 8.36 4.32 8.37
N ASP A 114 7.57 4.10 7.31
CA ASP A 114 6.30 3.38 7.42
C ASP A 114 6.52 1.95 7.92
N LEU A 115 7.51 1.24 7.38
CA LEU A 115 7.86 -0.11 7.86
C LEU A 115 8.26 -0.12 9.33
N ALA A 116 9.06 0.86 9.78
CA ALA A 116 9.43 1.01 11.18
C ALA A 116 8.21 1.25 12.09
N TYR A 117 7.29 2.12 11.66
CA TYR A 117 6.03 2.38 12.36
C TYR A 117 5.19 1.12 12.54
N TYR A 118 4.95 0.37 11.46
CA TYR A 118 4.14 -0.86 11.53
C TYR A 118 4.87 -2.00 12.24
N GLN A 119 6.20 -2.07 12.17
CA GLN A 119 6.96 -3.00 12.99
C GLN A 119 6.72 -2.73 14.48
N THR A 120 6.92 -1.49 14.93
CA THR A 120 6.70 -1.12 16.33
C THR A 120 5.24 -1.37 16.74
N ALA A 121 4.27 -1.08 15.86
CA ALA A 121 2.86 -1.40 16.08
C ALA A 121 2.64 -2.88 16.42
N ILE A 122 3.10 -3.75 15.53
CA ILE A 122 2.84 -5.19 15.63
C ILE A 122 3.61 -5.76 16.81
N ASP A 123 4.87 -5.38 16.98
CA ASP A 123 5.72 -5.87 18.07
C ASP A 123 5.15 -5.54 19.45
N THR A 124 4.83 -4.26 19.68
CA THR A 124 4.28 -3.82 20.96
C THR A 124 2.86 -4.35 21.22
N TYR A 125 2.07 -4.57 20.16
CA TYR A 125 0.75 -5.20 20.28
C TYR A 125 0.85 -6.64 20.76
N LEU A 126 1.78 -7.41 20.19
CA LEU A 126 1.99 -8.81 20.56
C LEU A 126 2.51 -8.99 22.00
N GLN A 127 3.02 -7.92 22.60
CA GLN A 127 3.40 -7.84 24.01
C GLN A 127 2.27 -7.30 24.92
N SER A 128 1.19 -6.78 24.34
CA SER A 128 0.02 -6.27 25.06
C SER A 128 -0.97 -7.38 25.44
N PRO A 129 -2.01 -7.09 26.25
CA PRO A 129 -3.10 -8.03 26.48
C PRO A 129 -3.83 -8.37 25.17
N LEU A 130 -3.71 -9.63 24.71
CA LEU A 130 -4.34 -10.15 23.50
C LEU A 130 -5.68 -10.82 23.81
N HIS A 131 -6.60 -10.85 22.82
CA HIS A 131 -7.90 -11.48 22.97
C HIS A 131 -7.82 -13.00 22.78
N LYS A 132 -7.07 -13.44 21.76
CA LYS A 132 -6.75 -14.84 21.44
C LYS A 132 -5.25 -14.96 21.14
N PRO A 133 -4.39 -15.03 22.18
CA PRO A 133 -2.94 -14.89 22.03
C PRO A 133 -2.33 -15.77 20.94
N GLU A 134 -2.62 -17.08 20.96
CA GLU A 134 -2.04 -18.03 19.99
C GLU A 134 -2.43 -17.67 18.55
N LYS A 135 -3.71 -17.41 18.30
CA LYS A 135 -4.21 -17.11 16.96
C LYS A 135 -3.66 -15.80 16.41
N GLU A 136 -3.62 -14.77 17.25
CA GLU A 136 -3.16 -13.45 16.86
C GLU A 136 -1.65 -13.42 16.62
N LYS A 137 -0.87 -14.15 17.43
CA LYS A 137 0.57 -14.34 17.21
C LYS A 137 0.85 -15.08 15.91
N THR A 138 0.16 -16.20 15.65
CA THR A 138 0.31 -16.95 14.39
C THR A 138 -0.07 -16.10 13.18
N LEU A 139 -1.07 -15.23 13.32
CA LEU A 139 -1.54 -14.39 12.23
C LEU A 139 -0.60 -13.20 11.92
N LEU A 140 -0.12 -12.50 12.95
CA LEU A 140 0.71 -11.30 12.79
C LEU A 140 2.21 -11.60 12.65
N GLY A 141 2.68 -12.72 13.20
CA GLY A 141 4.08 -13.14 13.18
C GLY A 141 4.70 -13.15 11.78
N PRO A 142 4.07 -13.76 10.76
CA PRO A 142 4.58 -13.73 9.39
C PRO A 142 4.74 -12.31 8.84
N THR A 143 3.78 -11.42 9.10
CA THR A 143 3.87 -10.02 8.66
C THR A 143 5.03 -9.31 9.35
N LEU A 144 5.21 -9.50 10.66
CA LEU A 144 6.33 -8.94 11.42
C LEU A 144 7.68 -9.42 10.86
N GLY A 145 7.81 -10.71 10.58
CA GLY A 145 9.02 -11.29 9.99
C GLY A 145 9.36 -10.67 8.63
N VAL A 146 8.38 -10.52 7.74
CA VAL A 146 8.61 -9.88 6.43
C VAL A 146 9.05 -8.43 6.57
N ILE A 147 8.50 -7.66 7.52
CA ILE A 147 8.93 -6.28 7.78
C ILE A 147 10.39 -6.25 8.26
N GLN A 148 10.77 -7.14 9.17
CA GLN A 148 12.15 -7.25 9.66
C GLN A 148 13.11 -7.59 8.52
N ASP A 149 12.75 -8.53 7.66
CA ASP A 149 13.54 -8.90 6.49
C ASP A 149 13.69 -7.74 5.50
N LEU A 150 12.61 -6.98 5.25
CA LEU A 150 12.66 -5.78 4.40
C LEU A 150 13.62 -4.73 4.97
N ARG A 151 13.50 -4.40 6.25
CA ARG A 151 14.35 -3.38 6.87
C ARG A 151 15.81 -3.81 6.92
N LYS A 152 16.09 -5.09 7.13
CA LYS A 152 17.45 -5.64 7.17
C LYS A 152 18.09 -5.72 5.79
N ASN A 153 17.36 -6.21 4.79
CA ASN A 153 17.94 -6.58 3.50
C ASN A 153 17.73 -5.51 2.40
N CYS A 154 16.82 -4.55 2.60
CA CYS A 154 16.40 -3.58 1.58
C CYS A 154 16.60 -2.12 1.99
N SER A 155 17.32 -1.85 3.08
CA SER A 155 17.71 -0.49 3.43
C SER A 155 18.76 0.02 2.43
N LEU A 156 18.40 1.04 1.66
CA LEU A 156 19.26 1.69 0.65
C LEU A 156 19.98 2.95 1.17
N VAL A 157 19.81 3.29 2.46
CA VAL A 157 20.41 4.49 3.07
C VAL A 157 21.51 4.06 4.03
N GLU A 158 22.76 4.30 3.65
CA GLU A 158 23.84 4.51 4.62
C GLU A 158 23.68 5.93 5.18
N THR A 159 23.83 6.07 6.51
CA THR A 159 23.93 7.32 7.29
C THR A 159 22.66 7.78 8.02
N GLY A 160 22.81 7.83 9.35
CA GLY A 160 22.11 8.77 10.22
C GLY A 160 20.80 8.23 10.79
N GLU A 161 20.90 7.61 11.95
CA GLU A 161 19.77 7.34 12.84
C GLU A 161 18.96 8.62 13.06
N HIS A 162 17.80 8.69 12.43
CA HIS A 162 16.69 9.45 12.99
C HIS A 162 15.44 8.60 12.92
N ASN A 163 15.48 7.47 13.64
CA ASN A 163 14.27 6.80 14.08
C ASN A 163 13.68 7.67 15.20
N SER A 164 13.10 8.83 14.87
CA SER A 164 12.30 9.54 15.85
C SER A 164 11.11 8.64 16.18
N PHE A 165 11.19 8.01 17.36
CA PHE A 165 10.13 7.21 17.97
C PHE A 165 8.85 8.02 18.27
N GLU A 166 8.83 9.31 17.94
CA GLU A 166 7.72 10.23 18.15
C GLU A 166 6.43 9.82 17.41
N ASP A 167 6.56 9.04 16.33
CA ASP A 167 5.41 8.53 15.58
C ASP A 167 4.89 7.17 16.09
N ALA A 168 5.42 6.60 17.18
CA ALA A 168 5.02 5.26 17.60
C ALA A 168 3.49 5.18 17.80
N PRO A 169 2.81 4.18 17.23
CA PRO A 169 1.37 4.04 17.35
C PRO A 169 1.04 3.97 18.83
N GLY A 170 0.23 4.92 19.31
CA GLY A 170 0.07 5.20 20.74
C GLY A 170 -0.15 3.94 21.58
N ARG A 171 0.19 4.03 22.88
CA ARG A 171 0.20 2.91 23.82
C ARG A 171 -1.04 2.01 23.74
N TRP A 172 -0.83 0.70 23.84
CA TRP A 172 -1.90 -0.29 23.97
C TRP A 172 -2.55 -0.19 25.36
N GLU A 173 -3.86 -0.38 25.42
CA GLU A 173 -4.67 -0.30 26.64
C GLU A 173 -4.66 -1.64 27.39
N SER A 174 -5.27 -1.69 28.58
CA SER A 174 -5.51 -2.96 29.29
C SER A 174 -6.64 -3.80 28.67
N ASP A 175 -7.51 -3.18 27.87
CA ASP A 175 -8.65 -3.82 27.23
C ASP A 175 -8.23 -4.48 25.90
N SER A 176 -8.21 -5.81 25.89
CA SER A 176 -7.81 -6.61 24.72
C SER A 176 -8.76 -6.46 23.53
N PHE A 177 -10.05 -6.18 23.76
CA PHE A 177 -11.01 -5.95 22.68
C PHE A 177 -10.71 -4.62 21.97
N LYS A 178 -10.47 -3.55 22.73
CA LYS A 178 -10.09 -2.25 22.16
C LYS A 178 -8.75 -2.31 21.44
N ASN A 179 -7.76 -3.00 22.01
CA ASN A 179 -6.47 -3.22 21.37
C ASN A 179 -6.64 -3.95 20.03
N ARG A 180 -7.41 -5.05 20.01
CA ARG A 180 -7.71 -5.81 18.79
C ARG A 180 -8.41 -4.93 17.75
N GLN A 181 -9.37 -4.10 18.17
CA GLN A 181 -10.03 -3.15 17.28
C GLN A 181 -9.04 -2.15 16.68
N LYS A 182 -8.18 -1.56 17.50
CA LYS A 182 -7.14 -0.61 17.06
C LYS A 182 -6.16 -1.28 16.09
N MET A 183 -5.67 -2.47 16.41
CA MET A 183 -4.78 -3.23 15.54
C MET A 183 -5.44 -3.56 14.21
N CYS A 184 -6.71 -3.98 14.20
CA CYS A 184 -7.44 -4.21 12.94
C CYS A 184 -7.49 -2.94 12.07
N LYS A 185 -7.78 -1.75 12.65
CA LYS A 185 -7.76 -0.47 11.92
C LYS A 185 -6.38 -0.17 11.35
N MET A 186 -5.33 -0.38 12.14
CA MET A 186 -3.94 -0.20 11.69
C MET A 186 -3.58 -1.13 10.53
N MET A 187 -3.97 -2.40 10.57
CA MET A 187 -3.71 -3.34 9.48
C MET A 187 -4.45 -2.96 8.18
N ARG A 188 -5.61 -2.31 8.28
CA ARG A 188 -6.31 -1.74 7.11
C ARG A 188 -5.53 -0.58 6.50
N GLY A 189 -5.07 0.35 7.34
CA GLY A 189 -4.15 1.41 6.91
C GLY A 189 -2.89 0.85 6.28
N PHE A 190 -2.32 -0.20 6.89
CA PHE A 190 -1.12 -0.83 6.37
C PHE A 190 -1.35 -1.50 5.03
N HIS A 191 -2.50 -2.12 4.80
CA HIS A 191 -2.81 -2.73 3.52
C HIS A 191 -2.81 -1.72 2.38
N VAL A 192 -3.47 -0.57 2.58
CA VAL A 192 -3.45 0.54 1.62
C VAL A 192 -2.02 1.04 1.42
N ARG A 193 -1.23 1.18 2.50
CA ARG A 193 0.17 1.58 2.38
C ARG A 193 1.01 0.56 1.61
N ALA A 194 0.82 -0.73 1.85
CA ALA A 194 1.55 -1.81 1.19
C ALA A 194 1.27 -1.85 -0.32
N ILE A 195 0.03 -1.53 -0.74
CA ILE A 195 -0.30 -1.33 -2.16
C ILE A 195 0.50 -0.17 -2.74
N THR A 196 0.50 0.99 -2.08
CA THR A 196 1.26 2.17 -2.49
C THR A 196 2.76 1.87 -2.59
N ILE A 197 3.33 1.19 -1.58
CA ILE A 197 4.73 0.76 -1.56
C ILE A 197 5.03 -0.14 -2.76
N ASN A 198 4.20 -1.17 -3.02
CA ASN A 198 4.43 -2.08 -4.14
C ASN A 198 4.41 -1.35 -5.50
N ARG A 199 3.52 -0.37 -5.66
CA ARG A 199 3.48 0.47 -6.87
C ARG A 199 4.76 1.32 -7.00
N ALA A 200 5.17 1.98 -5.93
CA ALA A 200 6.38 2.80 -5.90
C ALA A 200 7.65 1.99 -6.21
N VAL A 201 7.81 0.83 -5.56
CA VAL A 201 8.95 -0.08 -5.81
C VAL A 201 8.95 -0.58 -7.26
N GLY A 202 7.77 -0.90 -7.82
CA GLY A 202 7.63 -1.25 -9.23
C GLY A 202 8.06 -0.12 -10.17
N TYR A 203 7.64 1.11 -9.88
CA TYR A 203 8.01 2.30 -10.64
C TYR A 203 9.51 2.59 -10.55
N ILE A 204 10.11 2.52 -9.37
CA ILE A 204 11.57 2.66 -9.18
C ILE A 204 12.31 1.59 -9.98
N SER A 205 11.88 0.34 -9.88
CA SER A 205 12.54 -0.80 -10.55
C SER A 205 12.46 -0.71 -12.08
N SER A 206 11.41 -0.09 -12.64
CA SER A 206 11.29 0.13 -14.08
C SER A 206 12.31 1.15 -14.63
N GLY A 207 12.85 2.02 -13.77
CA GLY A 207 13.72 3.12 -14.17
C GLY A 207 13.00 4.28 -14.86
N ASP A 208 11.67 4.27 -14.94
CA ASP A 208 10.88 5.31 -15.63
C ASP A 208 11.12 6.73 -15.10
N HIS A 209 11.42 6.85 -13.80
CA HIS A 209 11.74 8.13 -13.17
C HIS A 209 13.07 8.76 -13.59
N ARG A 210 13.91 8.03 -14.34
CA ARG A 210 15.21 8.50 -14.84
C ARG A 210 15.16 8.98 -16.29
N LYS A 211 14.01 8.86 -16.94
CA LYS A 211 13.75 9.28 -18.32
C LYS A 211 13.33 10.74 -18.35
#